data_AF-A0A2V9X907-F1
#
_entry.id   AF-A0A2V9X907-F1
#
_cell.length_a   1.000
_cell.length_b   1.000
_cell.length_c   1.000
_cell.angle_alpha   90.00
_cell.angle_beta   90.00
_cell.angle_gamma   90.00
#
_symmetry.space_group_name_H-M   'P 1'
#
loop_
_entity.id
_entity.type
_entity.pdbx_description
1 polymer ?
#
loop_
_entity_poly.entity_id
_entity_poly.type
_entity_poly.pdbx_seq_one_letter_code
_entity_poly.pdbx_strand_id
1 'polypeptide(L)'
;MRKQIPALFVSLVALLLASSATFAADTPRQNASGKWKLNLQKSDFSNTPVPKSADLTVAETGDKLTWAYSGTTADGKSEQFTFDGMINEKEFPVQGEAQPTTVSYTRDDGTTHAIWKAGNQSWQSTITMSPDGKTLTVKNVGNAGPAGENVTWMEVWEKQ
;
A
#
# COMPACT_ATOMS: atom_id res chain seq x y z
N MET A 1 52.00 -22.72 65.62
CA MET A 1 52.37 -22.90 64.19
C MET A 1 52.29 -21.54 63.49
N ARG A 2 53.08 -21.33 62.41
CA ARG A 2 53.05 -20.27 61.34
C ARG A 2 52.09 -19.06 61.54
N LYS A 3 52.55 -17.79 61.66
CA LYS A 3 53.28 -16.88 60.72
C LYS A 3 52.37 -15.96 59.85
N GLN A 4 52.46 -14.64 60.13
CA GLN A 4 52.55 -13.50 59.19
C GLN A 4 51.31 -12.93 58.44
N ILE A 5 51.54 -11.78 57.79
CA ILE A 5 50.79 -10.49 57.70
C ILE A 5 51.44 -9.67 56.55
N PRO A 6 50.83 -8.65 55.87
CA PRO A 6 49.51 -7.98 56.00
C PRO A 6 48.68 -8.04 54.68
N ALA A 7 47.65 -7.17 54.51
CA ALA A 7 47.56 -6.15 53.42
C ALA A 7 46.13 -5.70 53.01
N LEU A 8 46.04 -4.46 52.50
CA LEU A 8 44.89 -3.79 51.88
C LEU A 8 44.24 -4.61 50.74
N PHE A 9 42.93 -4.41 50.53
CA PHE A 9 42.37 -4.35 49.17
C PHE A 9 41.37 -3.20 49.02
N VAL A 10 41.78 -2.18 48.27
CA VAL A 10 40.87 -1.20 47.65
C VAL A 10 40.31 -1.86 46.39
N SER A 11 39.01 -2.13 46.35
CA SER A 11 38.32 -2.54 45.11
C SER A 11 37.41 -1.41 44.64
N LEU A 12 37.97 -0.56 43.76
CA LEU A 12 37.23 0.41 42.98
C LEU A 12 36.38 -0.35 41.94
N VAL A 13 35.10 -0.58 42.25
CA VAL A 13 34.15 -1.16 41.28
C VAL A 13 33.73 -0.06 40.30
N ALA A 14 34.45 0.04 39.18
CA ALA A 14 34.06 0.88 38.06
C ALA A 14 32.82 0.28 37.36
N LEU A 15 31.64 0.84 37.65
CA LEU A 15 30.38 0.39 37.06
C LEU A 15 30.28 0.87 35.60
N LEU A 16 30.77 0.04 34.67
CA LEU A 16 30.60 0.23 33.23
C LEU A 16 29.12 0.02 32.85
N LEU A 17 28.34 1.10 32.93
CA LEU A 17 27.00 1.17 32.34
C LEU A 17 27.13 1.20 30.81
N ALA A 18 27.20 0.01 30.20
CA ALA A 18 27.04 -0.15 28.77
C ALA A 18 25.60 0.17 28.37
N SER A 19 25.34 1.44 28.05
CA SER A 19 24.07 1.90 27.49
C SER A 19 23.89 1.29 26.09
N SER A 20 23.22 0.14 26.02
CA SER A 20 22.77 -0.46 24.77
C SER A 20 21.72 0.45 24.13
N ALA A 21 22.16 1.36 23.27
CA ALA A 21 21.27 2.11 22.39
C ALA A 21 20.59 1.11 21.45
N THR A 22 19.35 0.73 21.77
CA THR A 22 18.48 0.01 20.86
C THR A 22 18.12 0.96 19.73
N PHE A 23 18.91 0.93 18.66
CA PHE A 23 18.46 1.45 17.38
C PHE A 23 17.18 0.69 17.03
N ALA A 24 16.04 1.39 17.04
CA ALA A 24 14.87 0.92 16.35
C ALA A 24 15.27 0.85 14.87
N ALA A 25 15.56 -0.36 14.38
CA ALA A 25 15.68 -0.58 12.97
C ALA A 25 14.28 -0.36 12.39
N ASP A 26 14.10 0.76 11.68
CA ASP A 26 12.95 0.96 10.80
C ASP A 26 12.89 -0.26 9.88
N THR A 27 11.99 -1.18 10.20
CA THR A 27 11.73 -2.31 9.33
C THR A 27 11.17 -1.71 8.05
N PRO A 28 11.80 -1.91 6.88
CA PRO A 28 11.38 -1.23 5.66
C PRO A 28 9.89 -1.48 5.44
N ARG A 29 9.08 -0.42 5.55
CA ARG A 29 7.63 -0.50 5.37
C ARG A 29 7.38 -1.15 4.03
N GLN A 30 6.70 -2.30 4.04
CA GLN A 30 6.34 -3.00 2.80
C GLN A 30 5.47 -2.06 1.97
N ASN A 31 6.06 -1.54 0.90
CA ASN A 31 5.42 -0.56 0.04
C ASN A 31 4.70 -1.25 -1.11
N ALA A 32 3.90 -0.49 -1.88
CA ALA A 32 3.06 -1.08 -2.91
C ALA A 32 3.84 -1.66 -4.11
N SER A 33 5.17 -1.45 -4.19
CA SER A 33 5.96 -1.82 -5.36
C SER A 33 5.92 -3.32 -5.67
N GLY A 34 5.76 -3.64 -6.94
CA GLY A 34 5.75 -5.00 -7.44
C GLY A 34 4.85 -5.19 -8.66
N LYS A 35 4.74 -6.47 -9.06
CA LYS A 35 3.73 -6.95 -10.00
C LYS A 35 2.67 -7.70 -9.23
N TRP A 36 1.42 -7.48 -9.61
CA TRP A 36 0.24 -7.88 -8.89
C TRP A 36 -0.77 -8.48 -9.86
N LYS A 37 -1.45 -9.56 -9.46
CA LYS A 37 -2.52 -10.17 -10.23
C LYS A 37 -3.81 -10.17 -9.43
N LEU A 38 -4.90 -9.76 -10.06
CA LEU A 38 -6.21 -9.71 -9.44
C LEU A 38 -6.71 -11.13 -9.10
N ASN A 39 -7.04 -11.35 -7.83
CA ASN A 39 -7.61 -12.59 -7.34
C ASN A 39 -9.14 -12.48 -7.32
N LEU A 40 -9.77 -12.85 -8.43
CA LEU A 40 -11.23 -12.82 -8.60
C LEU A 40 -11.99 -13.65 -7.56
N GLN A 41 -11.37 -14.67 -6.97
CA GLN A 41 -12.02 -15.53 -5.96
C GLN A 41 -12.00 -14.92 -4.55
N LYS A 42 -11.04 -14.05 -4.25
CA LYS A 42 -10.93 -13.32 -2.97
C LYS A 42 -11.52 -11.91 -3.01
N SER A 43 -11.78 -11.39 -4.21
CA SER A 43 -12.37 -10.06 -4.42
C SER A 43 -13.90 -10.10 -4.30
N ASP A 44 -14.50 -8.98 -3.92
CA ASP A 44 -15.94 -8.76 -3.89
C ASP A 44 -16.27 -7.54 -4.75
N PHE A 45 -16.92 -7.75 -5.89
CA PHE A 45 -17.29 -6.68 -6.83
C PHE A 45 -18.69 -6.10 -6.54
N SER A 46 -19.42 -6.64 -5.57
CA SER A 46 -20.82 -6.30 -5.31
C SER A 46 -21.64 -6.35 -6.63
N ASN A 47 -22.39 -5.30 -6.95
CA ASN A 47 -23.15 -5.17 -8.20
C ASN A 47 -22.37 -4.50 -9.36
N THR A 48 -21.05 -4.34 -9.25
CA THR A 48 -20.24 -3.77 -10.34
C THR A 48 -19.82 -4.84 -11.37
N PRO A 49 -19.50 -4.47 -12.62
CA PRO A 49 -19.08 -5.44 -13.65
C PRO A 49 -17.76 -6.13 -13.30
N VAL A 50 -17.78 -7.45 -13.13
CA VAL A 50 -16.60 -8.25 -12.78
C VAL A 50 -15.64 -8.37 -13.98
N PRO A 51 -14.37 -7.95 -13.88
CA PRO A 51 -13.38 -8.16 -14.94
C PRO A 51 -13.02 -9.65 -15.08
N LYS A 52 -12.68 -10.09 -16.29
CA LYS A 52 -12.23 -11.46 -16.57
C LYS A 52 -10.80 -11.72 -16.09
N SER A 53 -9.99 -10.66 -16.03
CA SER A 53 -8.62 -10.68 -15.50
C SER A 53 -8.12 -9.25 -15.34
N ALA A 54 -7.26 -9.01 -14.36
CA ALA A 54 -6.42 -7.82 -14.34
C ALA A 54 -5.04 -8.11 -13.75
N ASP A 55 -4.06 -7.35 -14.22
CA ASP A 55 -2.68 -7.32 -13.77
C ASP A 55 -2.28 -5.86 -13.54
N LEU A 56 -1.54 -5.62 -12.47
CA LEU A 56 -1.15 -4.31 -12.00
C LEU A 56 0.35 -4.29 -11.72
N THR A 57 1.05 -3.28 -12.23
CA THR A 57 2.44 -2.98 -11.84
C THR A 57 2.45 -1.67 -11.07
N VAL A 58 3.04 -1.68 -9.88
CA VAL A 58 3.22 -0.47 -9.06
C VAL A 58 4.72 -0.24 -8.84
N ALA A 59 5.14 1.03 -8.91
CA ALA A 59 6.44 1.49 -8.48
C ALA A 59 6.27 2.66 -7.50
N GLU A 60 6.88 2.55 -6.33
CA GLU A 60 6.81 3.57 -5.27
C GLU A 60 8.22 4.03 -4.89
N THR A 61 8.49 5.32 -5.07
CA THR A 61 9.78 5.95 -4.80
C THR A 61 9.58 7.23 -3.98
N GLY A 62 9.81 7.14 -2.67
CA GLY A 62 9.41 8.20 -1.74
C GLY A 62 7.91 8.45 -1.81
N ASP A 63 7.50 9.70 -2.00
CA ASP A 63 6.09 10.07 -2.13
C ASP A 63 5.52 9.88 -3.54
N LYS A 64 6.33 9.45 -4.54
CA LYS A 64 5.83 9.17 -5.89
C LYS A 64 5.27 7.75 -5.97
N LEU A 65 4.04 7.65 -6.46
CA LEU A 65 3.37 6.41 -6.85
C LEU A 65 3.14 6.39 -8.37
N THR A 66 3.66 5.37 -9.04
CA THR A 66 3.35 5.06 -10.45
C THR A 66 2.60 3.74 -10.51
N TRP A 67 1.43 3.73 -11.15
CA TRP A 67 0.62 2.53 -11.34
C TRP A 67 0.37 2.32 -12.83
N ALA A 68 0.43 1.06 -13.27
CA ALA A 68 0.08 0.63 -14.61
C ALA A 68 -0.82 -0.61 -14.53
N TYR A 69 -2.06 -0.45 -14.95
CA TYR A 69 -3.08 -1.49 -14.99
C TYR A 69 -3.23 -2.00 -16.42
N SER A 70 -3.43 -3.32 -16.55
CA SER A 70 -3.88 -3.97 -17.77
C SER A 70 -4.92 -5.03 -17.42
N GLY A 71 -6.06 -5.05 -18.10
CA GLY A 71 -7.14 -5.97 -17.80
C GLY A 71 -7.93 -6.42 -19.02
N THR A 72 -8.87 -7.33 -18.76
CA THR A 72 -9.94 -7.69 -19.67
C THR A 72 -11.27 -7.49 -18.93
N THR A 73 -12.08 -6.59 -19.46
CA THR A 73 -13.38 -6.19 -18.88
C THR A 73 -14.39 -7.34 -18.88
N ALA A 74 -15.52 -7.14 -18.19
CA ALA A 74 -16.65 -8.09 -18.18
C ALA A 74 -17.13 -8.45 -19.60
N ASP A 75 -17.24 -7.47 -20.51
CA ASP A 75 -17.65 -7.67 -21.90
C ASP A 75 -16.52 -8.23 -22.80
N GLY A 76 -15.31 -8.42 -22.27
CA GLY A 76 -14.19 -9.06 -22.97
C GLY A 76 -13.31 -8.13 -23.80
N LYS A 77 -13.41 -6.81 -23.61
CA LYS A 77 -12.48 -5.84 -24.20
C LYS A 77 -11.19 -5.79 -23.38
N SER A 78 -10.08 -5.51 -24.04
CA SER A 78 -8.83 -5.17 -23.36
C SER A 78 -8.86 -3.73 -22.88
N GLU A 79 -8.35 -3.51 -21.68
CA GLU A 79 -8.32 -2.21 -20.99
C GLU A 79 -6.91 -1.99 -20.44
N GLN A 80 -6.38 -0.77 -20.58
CA GLN A 80 -5.07 -0.38 -20.05
C GLN A 80 -5.11 1.08 -19.65
N PHE A 81 -4.68 1.37 -18.42
CA PHE A 81 -4.49 2.74 -17.96
C PHE A 81 -3.25 2.85 -17.09
N THR A 82 -2.67 4.06 -17.04
CA THR A 82 -1.53 4.37 -16.19
C THR A 82 -1.75 5.70 -15.49
N PHE A 83 -1.19 5.85 -14.29
CA PHE A 83 -1.15 7.14 -13.63
C PHE A 83 0.11 7.29 -12.78
N ASP A 84 0.60 8.52 -12.76
CA ASP A 84 1.67 9.00 -11.88
C ASP A 84 1.03 9.96 -10.88
N GLY A 85 1.13 9.66 -9.60
CA GLY A 85 0.66 10.52 -8.51
C GLY A 85 1.77 10.81 -7.51
N MET A 86 1.62 11.90 -6.76
CA MET A 86 2.33 12.08 -5.50
C MET A 86 1.36 12.03 -4.33
N ILE A 87 1.85 11.55 -3.20
CA ILE A 87 1.11 11.49 -1.93
C ILE A 87 1.12 12.90 -1.31
N ASN A 88 0.30 13.78 -1.86
CA ASN A 88 0.29 15.21 -1.51
C ASN A 88 -1.08 15.88 -1.72
N GLU A 89 -2.18 15.11 -1.69
CA GLU A 89 -3.57 15.57 -1.86
C GLU A 89 -3.92 16.17 -3.24
N LYS A 90 -2.96 16.38 -4.13
CA LYS A 90 -3.21 16.94 -5.47
C LYS A 90 -3.77 15.89 -6.41
N GLU A 91 -4.63 16.33 -7.31
CA GLU A 91 -5.15 15.51 -8.40
C GLU A 91 -4.14 15.40 -9.54
N PHE A 92 -3.95 14.18 -10.03
CA PHE A 92 -3.14 13.83 -11.19
C PHE A 92 -3.99 13.11 -12.24
N PRO A 93 -3.76 13.35 -13.54
CA PRO A 93 -4.55 12.75 -14.60
C PRO A 93 -4.20 11.27 -14.81
N VAL A 94 -5.24 10.45 -15.00
CA VAL A 94 -5.11 9.04 -15.42
C VAL A 94 -5.07 8.99 -16.95
N GLN A 95 -4.12 8.25 -17.51
CA GLN A 95 -3.88 8.09 -18.94
C GLN A 95 -4.45 6.76 -19.44
N GLY A 96 -5.04 6.73 -20.63
CA GLY A 96 -5.64 5.53 -21.24
C GLY A 96 -7.13 5.35 -20.97
N GLU A 97 -7.69 6.11 -20.01
CA GLU A 97 -9.12 6.16 -19.72
C GLU A 97 -9.95 6.77 -20.86
N ALA A 98 -11.17 6.26 -21.04
CA ALA A 98 -12.10 6.75 -22.06
C ALA A 98 -12.81 8.06 -21.67
N GLN A 99 -12.86 8.36 -20.36
CA GLN A 99 -13.37 9.61 -19.78
C GLN A 99 -12.21 10.35 -19.10
N PRO A 100 -12.24 11.69 -19.00
CA PRO A 100 -11.28 12.42 -18.19
C PRO A 100 -11.37 11.99 -16.72
N THR A 101 -10.31 11.34 -16.24
CA THR A 101 -10.22 10.77 -14.90
C THR A 101 -9.02 11.34 -14.15
N THR A 102 -9.21 11.70 -12.88
CA THR A 102 -8.14 12.12 -11.97
C THR A 102 -8.09 11.24 -10.71
N VAL A 103 -6.90 11.17 -10.11
CA VAL A 103 -6.68 10.53 -8.81
C VAL A 103 -5.79 11.41 -7.94
N SER A 104 -6.11 11.51 -6.65
CA SER A 104 -5.26 12.13 -5.62
C SER A 104 -4.93 11.16 -4.50
N TYR A 105 -3.80 11.38 -3.81
CA TYR A 105 -3.28 10.45 -2.80
C TYR A 105 -3.00 11.11 -1.45
N THR A 106 -3.39 10.40 -0.38
CA THR A 106 -2.96 10.63 1.02
C THR A 106 -2.47 9.32 1.63
N ARG A 107 -1.81 9.43 2.79
CA ARG A 107 -1.21 8.29 3.48
C ARG A 107 -1.07 8.56 4.98
N ASP A 108 -1.64 7.69 5.78
CA ASP A 108 -1.51 7.64 7.23
C ASP A 108 -1.27 6.17 7.65
N ASP A 109 -0.60 5.98 8.78
CA ASP A 109 -0.27 4.69 9.42
C ASP A 109 -0.34 3.42 8.53
N GLY A 110 0.66 3.21 7.67
CA GLY A 110 0.72 2.03 6.81
C GLY A 110 -0.23 2.02 5.59
N THR A 111 -1.31 2.78 5.63
CA THR A 111 -2.42 2.79 4.67
C THR A 111 -2.28 3.89 3.63
N THR A 112 -2.66 3.64 2.38
CA THR A 112 -2.73 4.67 1.33
C THR A 112 -4.18 4.90 0.96
N HIS A 113 -4.62 6.16 0.92
CA HIS A 113 -5.95 6.51 0.47
C HIS A 113 -5.88 7.21 -0.88
N ALA A 114 -6.84 6.90 -1.75
CA ALA A 114 -6.99 7.55 -3.04
C ALA A 114 -8.38 8.18 -3.13
N ILE A 115 -8.48 9.34 -3.78
CA ILE A 115 -9.78 9.88 -4.23
C ILE A 115 -9.73 9.96 -5.75
N TRP A 116 -10.66 9.26 -6.39
CA TRP A 116 -10.81 9.21 -7.83
C TRP A 116 -11.99 10.06 -8.27
N LYS A 117 -11.91 10.65 -9.47
CA LYS A 117 -13.00 11.38 -10.11
C LYS A 117 -13.02 11.06 -11.60
N ALA A 118 -14.16 10.67 -12.14
CA ALA A 118 -14.36 10.38 -13.56
C ALA A 118 -15.72 10.94 -14.01
N GLY A 119 -15.72 12.07 -14.71
CA GLY A 119 -16.96 12.79 -15.05
C GLY A 119 -17.81 13.13 -13.82
N ASN A 120 -18.98 12.49 -13.68
CA ASN A 120 -19.89 12.64 -12.54
C ASN A 120 -19.68 11.60 -11.41
N GLN A 121 -18.75 10.65 -11.59
CA GLN A 121 -18.43 9.61 -10.60
C GLN A 121 -17.24 10.03 -9.73
N SER A 122 -17.28 9.65 -8.46
CA SER A 122 -16.20 9.81 -7.50
C SER A 122 -16.21 8.66 -6.50
N TRP A 123 -15.04 8.12 -6.19
CA TRP A 123 -14.89 7.07 -5.19
C TRP A 123 -13.60 7.21 -4.41
N GLN A 124 -13.62 6.71 -3.19
CA GLN A 124 -12.48 6.66 -2.29
C GLN A 124 -11.94 5.24 -2.26
N SER A 125 -10.63 5.08 -2.47
CA SER A 125 -9.92 3.81 -2.28
C SER A 125 -9.19 3.83 -0.95
N THR A 126 -9.22 2.71 -0.22
CA THR A 126 -8.35 2.41 0.90
C THR A 126 -7.47 1.23 0.50
N ILE A 127 -6.17 1.46 0.43
CA ILE A 127 -5.17 0.56 -0.13
C ILE A 127 -4.25 0.10 1.01
N THR A 128 -4.29 -1.21 1.31
CA THR A 128 -3.54 -1.83 2.40
C THR A 128 -2.69 -2.99 1.92
N MET A 129 -1.52 -3.16 2.56
CA MET A 129 -0.58 -4.25 2.30
C MET A 129 -0.68 -5.30 3.41
N SER A 130 -0.62 -6.59 3.06
CA SER A 130 -0.49 -7.66 4.05
C SER A 130 0.87 -7.58 4.78
N PRO A 131 0.98 -8.05 6.05
CA PRO A 131 2.26 -8.02 6.77
C PRO A 131 3.41 -8.78 6.10
N ASP A 132 3.10 -9.78 5.25
CA ASP A 132 4.09 -10.53 4.48
C ASP A 132 4.42 -9.90 3.10
N GLY A 133 3.79 -8.77 2.76
CA GLY A 133 4.01 -8.02 1.53
C GLY A 133 3.51 -8.71 0.24
N LYS A 134 2.67 -9.75 0.35
CA LYS A 134 2.21 -10.58 -0.79
C LYS A 134 0.80 -10.30 -1.27
N THR A 135 -0.04 -9.66 -0.45
CA THR A 135 -1.42 -9.34 -0.81
C THR A 135 -1.65 -7.84 -0.66
N LEU A 136 -2.11 -7.21 -1.74
CA LEU A 136 -2.54 -5.82 -1.77
C LEU A 136 -4.08 -5.79 -1.85
N THR A 137 -4.73 -5.16 -0.88
CA THR A 137 -6.19 -5.03 -0.85
C THR A 137 -6.57 -3.59 -1.17
N VAL A 138 -7.47 -3.40 -2.13
CA VAL A 138 -8.04 -2.10 -2.48
C VAL A 138 -9.54 -2.15 -2.19
N LYS A 139 -9.97 -1.49 -1.11
CA LYS A 139 -11.38 -1.32 -0.78
C LYS A 139 -11.86 0.03 -1.31
N ASN A 140 -12.89 0.02 -2.13
CA ASN A 140 -13.44 1.20 -2.79
C ASN A 140 -14.87 1.50 -2.30
N VAL A 141 -15.21 2.78 -2.16
CA VAL A 141 -16.55 3.26 -1.80
C VAL A 141 -16.87 4.54 -2.58
N GLY A 142 -17.99 4.59 -3.29
CA GLY A 142 -18.44 5.80 -4.00
C GLY A 142 -19.53 5.55 -5.02
N ASN A 143 -19.90 6.59 -5.78
CA ASN A 143 -21.00 6.56 -6.76
C ASN A 143 -20.60 5.95 -8.12
N ALA A 144 -19.84 4.85 -8.06
CA ALA A 144 -19.29 4.13 -9.20
C ALA A 144 -20.19 2.98 -9.70
N GLY A 145 -21.40 2.81 -9.15
CA GLY A 145 -22.34 1.78 -9.59
C GLY A 145 -22.82 2.01 -11.04
N PRO A 146 -23.34 0.97 -11.73
CA PRO A 146 -23.77 1.07 -13.13
C PRO A 146 -24.86 2.12 -13.41
N ALA A 147 -25.65 2.51 -12.41
CA ALA A 147 -26.65 3.58 -12.49
C ALA A 147 -26.21 4.88 -11.77
N GLY A 148 -24.95 4.97 -11.36
CA GLY A 148 -24.42 6.08 -10.55
C GLY A 148 -24.80 5.99 -9.07
N GLU A 149 -25.25 4.82 -8.60
CA GLU A 149 -25.54 4.55 -7.20
C GLU A 149 -24.26 4.36 -6.37
N ASN A 150 -24.36 4.55 -5.05
CA ASN A 150 -23.27 4.26 -4.14
C ASN A 150 -23.06 2.75 -4.00
N VAL A 151 -21.84 2.31 -4.30
CA VAL A 151 -21.40 0.91 -4.19
C VAL A 151 -20.17 0.82 -3.29
N THR A 152 -19.96 -0.36 -2.71
CA THR A 152 -18.70 -0.74 -2.06
C THR A 152 -18.20 -2.00 -2.75
N TRP A 153 -16.93 -2.01 -3.15
CA TRP A 153 -16.29 -3.19 -3.71
C TRP A 153 -14.86 -3.31 -3.15
N MET A 154 -14.29 -4.51 -3.25
CA MET A 154 -12.99 -4.84 -2.72
C MET A 154 -12.24 -5.70 -3.72
N GLU A 155 -11.10 -5.22 -4.19
CA GLU A 155 -10.18 -5.96 -5.03
C GLU A 155 -9.06 -6.53 -4.15
N VAL A 156 -8.79 -7.82 -4.29
CA VAL A 156 -7.67 -8.50 -3.65
C VAL A 156 -6.67 -8.89 -4.71
N TRP A 157 -5.45 -8.38 -4.59
CA TRP A 157 -4.37 -8.55 -5.54
C TRP A 157 -3.24 -9.36 -4.91
N GLU A 158 -2.71 -10.35 -5.61
CA GLU A 158 -1.61 -11.20 -5.14
C GLU A 158 -0.33 -10.86 -5.90
N LYS A 159 0.79 -10.73 -5.19
CA LYS A 159 2.10 -10.46 -5.78
C LYS A 159 2.53 -11.63 -6.68
N GLN A 160 3.10 -11.30 -7.85
CA GLN A 160 3.66 -12.25 -8.82
C GLN A 160 5.14 -12.54 -8.55
#